data_AF-A0A059LLY5-F1
#
_entry.id   AF-A0A059LLY5-F1
#
_cell.length_a   1.000
_cell.length_b   1.000
_cell.length_c   1.000
_cell.angle_alpha   90.00
_cell.angle_beta   90.00
_cell.angle_gamma   90.00
#
_symmetry.space_group_name_H-M   'P 1'
#
loop_
_entity.id
_entity.type
_entity.pdbx_description
1 polymer ?
#
loop_
_entity_poly.entity_id
_entity_poly.type
_entity_poly.pdbx_seq_one_letter_code
_entity_poly.pdbx_strand_id
1 'polypeptide(L)'
;MRQAEISSFRGAPLLSVREFYEQNGQKLPGKKGLAMSLEQAEALLSFAPRLSAALQARETTEPLELSQKKRVAVSEFKGRVSVDLREYWEKDGDMVPGKKGISLPADQWDILCSNLPGLVAALKSA
;
A
#
# COMPACT_ATOMS: atom_id res chain seq x y z
N MET A 1 -0.27 15.34 0.70
CA MET A 1 -1.54 14.62 0.49
C MET A 1 -1.29 13.15 0.14
N ARG A 2 -2.14 12.21 0.56
CA ARG A 2 -2.04 10.79 0.18
C ARG A 2 -2.88 10.51 -1.05
N GLN A 3 -2.36 9.72 -1.99
CA GLN A 3 -3.08 9.36 -3.22
C GLN A 3 -2.74 7.94 -3.68
N ALA A 4 -3.70 7.35 -4.39
CA ALA A 4 -3.53 6.14 -5.18
C ALA A 4 -3.69 6.50 -6.66
N GLU A 5 -2.72 6.16 -7.50
CA GLU A 5 -2.73 6.46 -8.94
C GLU A 5 -2.05 5.35 -9.75
N ILE A 6 -2.40 5.27 -11.04
CA ILE A 6 -1.60 4.52 -12.01
C ILE A 6 -0.44 5.42 -12.44
N SER A 7 0.76 4.96 -12.16
CA SER A 7 2.02 5.63 -12.48
C SER A 7 2.84 4.75 -13.43
N SER A 8 3.89 5.29 -14.03
CA SER A 8 4.83 4.50 -14.83
C SER A 8 6.24 4.63 -14.28
N PHE A 9 6.97 3.52 -14.22
CA PHE A 9 8.40 3.50 -13.91
C PHE A 9 9.15 2.73 -14.99
N ARG A 10 10.04 3.42 -15.71
CA ARG A 10 10.79 2.85 -16.85
C ARG A 10 9.87 2.17 -17.88
N GLY A 11 8.70 2.76 -18.12
CA GLY A 11 7.71 2.24 -19.07
C GLY A 11 6.76 1.18 -18.50
N ALA A 12 7.02 0.63 -17.30
CA ALA A 12 6.11 -0.34 -16.68
C ALA A 12 5.02 0.39 -15.86
N PRO A 13 3.72 0.09 -16.07
CA PRO A 13 2.65 0.68 -15.29
C PRO A 13 2.62 0.06 -13.87
N LEU A 14 2.32 0.89 -12.88
CA LEU A 14 2.31 0.54 -11.46
C LEU A 14 1.17 1.24 -10.73
N LEU A 15 0.48 0.53 -9.82
CA LEU A 15 -0.39 1.15 -8.82
C LEU A 15 0.48 1.76 -7.71
N SER A 16 0.50 3.08 -7.59
CA SER A 16 1.26 3.81 -6.57
C SER A 16 0.33 4.37 -5.51
N VAL A 17 0.50 3.92 -4.25
CA VAL A 17 -0.16 4.49 -3.07
C VAL A 17 0.88 5.28 -2.27
N ARG A 18 0.81 6.62 -2.28
CA ARG A 18 1.93 7.49 -1.86
C ARG A 18 1.49 8.82 -1.24
N GLU A 19 2.31 9.34 -0.33
CA GLU A 19 2.27 10.74 0.11
C GLU A 19 3.00 11.64 -0.89
N PHE A 20 2.30 12.63 -1.43
CA PHE A 20 2.82 13.70 -2.26
C PHE A 20 2.98 14.98 -1.44
N TYR A 21 3.97 15.78 -1.79
CA TYR A 21 4.18 17.12 -1.26
C TYR A 21 4.12 18.15 -2.39
N GLU A 22 3.87 19.40 -2.05
CA GLU A 22 3.87 20.51 -3.00
C GLU A 22 5.15 21.31 -2.83
N GLN A 23 5.80 21.63 -3.95
CA GLN A 23 6.97 22.48 -4.01
C GLN A 23 6.84 23.37 -5.25
N ASN A 24 6.84 24.69 -5.07
CA ASN A 24 6.69 25.68 -6.15
C ASN A 24 5.42 25.48 -7.01
N GLY A 25 4.30 25.10 -6.39
CA GLY A 25 3.05 24.77 -7.10
C GLY A 25 3.08 23.46 -7.88
N GLN A 26 4.22 22.75 -7.89
CA GLN A 26 4.33 21.41 -8.46
C GLN A 26 4.15 20.36 -7.37
N LYS A 27 3.34 19.36 -7.69
CA LYS A 27 3.15 18.20 -6.85
C LYS A 27 4.22 17.15 -7.13
N LEU A 28 4.89 16.69 -6.10
CA LEU A 28 6.02 15.75 -6.19
C LEU A 28 5.80 14.52 -5.30
N PRO A 29 6.24 13.33 -5.75
CA PRO A 29 6.13 12.10 -4.97
C PRO A 29 7.09 12.14 -3.76
N GLY A 30 6.56 11.96 -2.55
CA GLY A 30 7.36 11.83 -1.33
C GLY A 30 7.92 10.43 -1.14
N LYS A 31 8.82 10.24 -0.15
CA LYS A 31 9.46 8.94 0.14
C LYS A 31 8.51 7.89 0.73
N LYS A 32 7.39 8.32 1.32
CA LYS A 32 6.39 7.46 1.95
C LYS A 32 5.36 7.00 0.92
N GLY A 33 5.37 5.73 0.61
CA GLY A 33 4.48 5.11 -0.36
C GLY A 33 5.00 3.78 -0.86
N LEU A 34 4.11 3.01 -1.47
CA LEU A 34 4.41 1.74 -2.11
C LEU A 34 3.88 1.76 -3.55
N ALA A 35 4.72 1.39 -4.50
CA ALA A 35 4.30 1.14 -5.87
C ALA A 35 4.20 -0.37 -6.08
N MET A 36 3.17 -0.83 -6.79
CA MET A 36 2.83 -2.24 -6.95
C MET A 36 2.63 -2.59 -8.43
N SER A 37 3.11 -3.75 -8.85
CA SER A 37 2.77 -4.34 -10.15
C SER A 37 1.30 -4.79 -10.17
N LEU A 38 0.81 -5.21 -11.34
CA LEU A 38 -0.54 -5.77 -11.49
C LEU A 38 -0.77 -6.95 -10.52
N GLU A 39 0.12 -7.93 -10.52
CA GLU A 39 0.06 -9.11 -9.63
C GLU A 39 -0.02 -8.70 -8.14
N GLN A 40 0.80 -7.73 -7.72
CA GLN A 40 0.79 -7.23 -6.35
C GLN A 40 -0.52 -6.50 -6.00
N ALA A 41 -1.10 -5.79 -6.97
CA ALA A 41 -2.38 -5.09 -6.79
C ALA A 41 -3.56 -6.06 -6.74
N GLU A 42 -3.55 -7.12 -7.56
CA GLU A 42 -4.53 -8.21 -7.51
C GLU A 42 -4.45 -8.98 -6.17
N ALA A 43 -3.23 -9.25 -5.68
CA ALA A 43 -3.04 -9.82 -4.35
C ALA A 43 -3.64 -8.92 -3.26
N LEU A 44 -3.34 -7.62 -3.29
CA LEU A 44 -3.92 -6.65 -2.34
C LEU A 44 -5.46 -6.65 -2.40
N LEU A 45 -6.04 -6.68 -3.60
CA LEU A 45 -7.49 -6.74 -3.79
C LEU A 45 -8.10 -8.00 -3.17
N SER A 46 -7.45 -9.15 -3.33
CA SER A 46 -7.91 -10.42 -2.74
C SER A 46 -7.82 -10.42 -1.20
N PHE A 47 -6.83 -9.76 -0.62
CA PHE A 47 -6.66 -9.65 0.83
C PHE A 47 -7.56 -8.57 1.46
N ALA A 48 -8.09 -7.65 0.66
CA ALA A 48 -8.80 -6.48 1.15
C ALA A 48 -9.98 -6.81 2.10
N PRO A 49 -10.84 -7.82 1.84
CA PRO A 49 -11.92 -8.16 2.76
C PRO A 49 -11.42 -8.61 4.14
N ARG A 50 -10.38 -9.46 4.18
CA ARG A 50 -9.76 -9.94 5.43
C ARG A 50 -9.16 -8.78 6.24
N LEU A 51 -8.41 -7.91 5.58
CA LEU A 51 -7.78 -6.75 6.21
C LEU A 51 -8.83 -5.77 6.74
N SER A 52 -9.92 -5.56 6.01
CA SER A 52 -11.02 -4.68 6.44
C SER A 52 -11.71 -5.23 7.68
N ALA A 53 -11.99 -6.53 7.73
CA ALA A 53 -12.57 -7.17 8.91
C ALA A 53 -11.66 -7.04 10.14
N ALA A 54 -10.37 -7.32 10.00
CA ALA A 54 -9.40 -7.19 11.09
C ALA A 54 -9.25 -5.72 11.56
N LEU A 55 -9.22 -4.77 10.63
CA LEU A 55 -9.16 -3.33 10.95
C LEU A 55 -10.38 -2.87 11.73
N GLN A 56 -11.59 -3.32 11.35
CA GLN A 56 -12.84 -3.03 12.07
C GLN A 56 -12.86 -3.66 13.46
N ALA A 57 -12.35 -4.89 13.60
CA ALA A 57 -12.20 -5.57 14.89
C ALA A 57 -11.06 -4.98 15.74
N ARG A 58 -10.26 -4.07 15.18
CA ARG A 58 -9.04 -3.51 15.80
C ARG A 58 -8.01 -4.60 16.15
N GLU A 59 -7.97 -5.66 15.35
CA GLU A 59 -7.06 -6.79 15.52
C GLU A 59 -5.88 -6.68 14.56
N THR A 60 -4.66 -6.84 15.06
CA THR A 60 -3.47 -6.90 14.21
C THR A 60 -3.43 -8.22 13.45
N THR A 61 -2.85 -8.23 12.25
CA THR A 61 -2.67 -9.44 11.45
C THR A 61 -1.21 -9.77 11.24
N GLU A 62 -0.92 -11.05 11.00
CA GLU A 62 0.34 -11.43 10.39
C GLU A 62 0.52 -10.75 9.02
N PRO A 63 1.76 -10.39 8.63
CA PRO A 63 2.03 -9.82 7.31
C PRO A 63 1.68 -10.78 6.16
N LEU A 64 0.82 -10.33 5.26
CA LEU A 64 0.46 -11.02 4.02
C LEU A 64 1.40 -10.58 2.90
N GLU A 65 1.92 -11.52 2.13
CA GLU A 65 2.89 -11.25 1.09
C GLU A 65 2.21 -10.78 -0.21
N LEU A 66 2.56 -9.58 -0.66
CA LEU A 66 2.24 -9.08 -2.00
C LEU A 66 3.34 -9.49 -3.00
N SER A 67 4.57 -9.61 -2.50
CA SER A 67 5.72 -10.22 -3.17
C SER A 67 6.78 -10.56 -2.12
N GLN A 68 7.90 -11.16 -2.53
CA GLN A 68 9.02 -11.48 -1.62
C GLN A 68 9.44 -10.28 -0.73
N LYS A 69 9.36 -9.06 -1.25
CA LYS A 69 9.81 -7.84 -0.55
C LYS A 69 8.69 -6.86 -0.23
N LYS A 70 7.42 -7.21 -0.44
CA LYS A 70 6.30 -6.30 -0.15
C LYS A 70 5.23 -7.03 0.62
N ARG A 71 4.78 -6.44 1.73
CA ARG A 71 3.76 -7.05 2.57
C ARG A 71 2.69 -6.04 2.95
N VAL A 72 1.53 -6.57 3.34
CA VAL A 72 0.41 -5.82 3.89
C VAL A 72 -0.07 -6.45 5.21
N ALA A 73 -0.36 -5.63 6.21
CA ALA A 73 -0.86 -6.11 7.51
C ALA A 73 -1.74 -5.05 8.18
N VAL A 74 -2.67 -5.47 9.03
CA VAL A 74 -3.20 -4.57 10.07
C VAL A 74 -2.19 -4.50 11.21
N SER A 75 -1.79 -3.29 11.57
CA SER A 75 -0.81 -3.04 12.63
C SER A 75 -1.30 -1.95 13.58
N GLU A 76 -0.82 -2.00 14.82
CA GLU A 76 -1.09 -0.97 15.81
C GLU A 76 0.21 -0.24 16.17
N PHE A 77 0.17 1.10 16.12
CA PHE A 77 1.24 1.94 16.65
C PHE A 77 0.66 3.03 17.54
N LYS A 78 1.07 3.03 18.81
CA LYS A 78 0.63 4.01 19.83
C LYS A 78 -0.91 4.13 19.88
N GLY A 79 -1.62 3.00 19.95
CA GLY A 79 -3.09 2.96 20.03
C GLY A 79 -3.83 3.22 18.72
N ARG A 80 -3.11 3.44 17.60
CA ARG A 80 -3.71 3.65 16.28
C ARG A 80 -3.57 2.40 15.43
N VAL A 81 -4.71 1.80 15.10
CA VAL A 81 -4.80 0.64 14.20
C VAL A 81 -4.93 1.12 12.76
N SER A 82 -4.14 0.54 11.85
CA SER A 82 -4.10 0.92 10.43
C SER A 82 -3.63 -0.25 9.57
N VAL A 83 -3.92 -0.19 8.27
CA VAL A 83 -3.35 -1.12 7.28
C VAL A 83 -2.01 -0.58 6.81
N ASP A 84 -0.92 -1.32 7.04
CA ASP A 84 0.43 -0.97 6.61
C ASP A 84 0.80 -1.70 5.32
N LEU A 85 1.12 -0.94 4.28
CA LEU A 85 1.66 -1.40 3.00
C LEU A 85 3.16 -1.08 2.97
N ARG A 86 4.03 -2.09 2.95
CA ARG A 86 5.46 -1.91 3.29
C ARG A 86 6.40 -2.69 2.40
N GLU A 87 7.50 -2.06 1.99
CA GLU A 87 8.65 -2.77 1.41
C GLU A 87 9.55 -3.26 2.54
N TYR A 88 9.93 -4.54 2.46
CA TYR A 88 10.86 -5.21 3.37
C TYR A 88 12.21 -5.37 2.68
N TRP A 89 13.26 -5.47 3.48
CA TRP A 89 14.61 -5.72 3.01
C TRP A 89 15.29 -6.75 3.93
N GLU A 90 16.24 -7.47 3.36
CA GLU A 90 16.99 -8.49 4.09
C GLU A 90 18.10 -7.84 4.89
N LYS A 91 18.11 -8.10 6.19
CA LYS A 91 19.14 -7.67 7.12
C LYS A 91 19.52 -8.85 7.99
N ASP A 92 20.79 -9.26 7.95
CA ASP A 92 21.32 -10.35 8.78
C ASP A 92 20.55 -11.68 8.62
N GLY A 93 19.98 -11.93 7.44
CA GLY A 93 19.14 -13.11 7.13
C GLY A 93 17.65 -12.94 7.42
N ASP A 94 17.25 -11.84 8.07
CA ASP A 94 15.86 -11.55 8.41
C ASP A 94 15.23 -10.50 7.49
N MET A 95 13.95 -10.70 7.14
CA MET A 95 13.17 -9.71 6.41
C MET A 95 12.62 -8.65 7.36
N VAL A 96 13.21 -7.46 7.34
CA VAL A 96 12.83 -6.32 8.21
C VAL A 96 12.08 -5.24 7.44
N PRO A 97 11.15 -4.50 8.08
CA PRO A 97 10.42 -3.43 7.42
C PRO A 97 11.35 -2.27 7.02
N GLY A 98 11.20 -1.78 5.79
CA GLY A 98 11.95 -0.67 5.24
C GLY A 98 11.24 0.69 5.39
N LYS A 99 11.92 1.76 4.97
CA LYS A 99 11.36 3.13 5.00
C LYS A 99 10.25 3.35 3.96
N LYS A 100 10.22 2.57 2.88
CA LYS A 100 9.22 2.69 1.81
C LYS A 100 7.94 1.95 2.19
N GLY A 101 6.83 2.67 2.07
CA GLY A 101 5.50 2.17 2.39
C GLY A 101 4.63 3.25 3.03
N ILE A 102 3.39 2.89 3.31
CA ILE A 102 2.37 3.80 3.83
C ILE A 102 1.42 3.06 4.78
N SER A 103 1.05 3.71 5.89
CA SER A 103 0.07 3.19 6.85
C SER A 103 -1.24 3.98 6.68
N LEU A 104 -2.32 3.27 6.37
CA LEU A 104 -3.63 3.81 6.05
C LEU A 104 -4.59 3.57 7.24
N PRO A 105 -5.02 4.61 7.95
CA PRO A 105 -6.11 4.48 8.92
C PRO A 105 -7.41 4.08 8.22
N ALA A 106 -8.41 3.66 8.99
CA ALA A 106 -9.66 3.08 8.48
C ALA A 106 -10.34 3.93 7.39
N ASP A 107 -10.47 5.23 7.59
CA ASP A 107 -11.05 6.17 6.62
C ASP A 107 -10.35 6.13 5.25
N GLN A 108 -9.02 6.09 5.24
CA GLN A 108 -8.22 6.06 4.02
C GLN A 108 -8.19 4.67 3.39
N TRP A 109 -8.21 3.63 4.21
CA TRP A 109 -8.29 2.26 3.75
C TRP A 109 -9.63 2.00 3.03
N ASP A 110 -10.74 2.46 3.60
CA ASP A 110 -12.08 2.30 3.00
C ASP A 110 -12.18 3.02 1.64
N ILE A 111 -11.60 4.22 1.53
CA ILE A 111 -11.51 4.96 0.26
C ILE A 111 -10.67 4.18 -0.75
N LEU A 112 -9.51 3.63 -0.36
CA LEU A 112 -8.69 2.83 -1.24
C LEU A 112 -9.46 1.59 -1.71
N CYS A 113 -10.06 0.82 -0.80
CA CYS A 113 -10.83 -0.38 -1.14
C CYS A 113 -11.98 -0.10 -2.10
N SER A 114 -12.69 1.01 -1.92
CA SER A 114 -13.80 1.40 -2.80
C SER A 114 -13.35 1.66 -4.24
N ASN A 115 -12.11 2.11 -4.43
CA ASN A 115 -11.54 2.44 -5.75
C ASN A 115 -10.61 1.34 -6.30
N LEU A 116 -10.15 0.42 -5.45
CA LEU A 116 -9.13 -0.58 -5.78
C LEU A 116 -9.51 -1.47 -6.97
N PRO A 117 -10.77 -1.98 -7.10
CA PRO A 117 -11.15 -2.75 -8.28
C PRO A 117 -10.97 -1.98 -9.59
N GLY A 118 -11.35 -0.69 -9.62
CA GLY A 118 -11.20 0.17 -10.79
C GLY A 118 -9.74 0.47 -11.10
N LEU A 119 -8.93 0.72 -10.07
CA LEU A 119 -7.48 0.90 -10.22
C LEU A 119 -6.79 -0.35 -10.77
N VAL A 120 -7.16 -1.54 -10.28
CA VAL A 120 -6.63 -2.82 -10.79
C VAL A 120 -7.02 -3.03 -12.26
N ALA A 121 -8.29 -2.75 -12.61
CA ALA A 121 -8.74 -2.86 -14.00
C ALA A 121 -8.01 -1.87 -14.94
N ALA A 122 -7.78 -0.63 -14.48
CA ALA A 122 -7.01 0.37 -15.21
C ALA A 122 -5.55 -0.07 -15.38
N LEU A 123 -4.92 -0.60 -14.32
CA LEU A 123 -3.55 -1.11 -14.37
C LEU A 123 -3.39 -2.29 -15.34
N LYS A 124 -4.40 -3.16 -15.43
CA LYS A 124 -4.42 -4.30 -16.35
C LYS A 124 -4.47 -3.87 -17.84
N SER A 125 -4.96 -2.67 -18.09
CA SER A 125 -5.16 -2.14 -19.45
C SER A 125 -4.09 -1.12 -19.87
N ALA A 126 -3.08 -0.90 -19.01
CA ALA A 126 -2.06 0.14 -19.17
C ALA A 126 -0.79 -0.36 -19.87
#